data_AF-A0A3B9ZT50-F1
#
_entry.id   AF-A0A3B9ZT50-F1
#
_cell.length_a   1.000
_cell.length_b   1.000
_cell.length_c   1.000
_cell.angle_alpha   90.00
_cell.angle_beta   90.00
_cell.angle_gamma   90.00
#
_symmetry.space_group_name_H-M   'P 1'
#
loop_
_entity.id
_entity.type
_entity.pdbx_description
1 polymer ?
#
loop_
_entity_poly.entity_id
_entity_poly.type
_entity_poly.pdbx_seq_one_letter_code
_entity_poly.pdbx_strand_id
1 'polypeptide(L)' 'SYTYHTVKGDLKDSFTESGKGTANTYNGKLPSFRIDYILYSPRFTSYNFEVSSLNHSDHFPISCDLFPAGK' A
#
# COMPACT_ATOMS: atom_id res chain seq x y z
N SER A 1 2.34 10.46 7.78
CA SER A 1 2.03 11.91 7.71
C SER A 1 0.67 12.18 8.35
N TYR A 2 0.34 13.43 8.68
CA TYR A 2 -1.02 13.78 9.18
C TYR A 2 -2.09 13.31 8.18
N THR A 3 -1.96 13.67 6.90
CA THR A 3 -2.88 13.27 5.83
C THR A 3 -3.09 11.75 5.75
N TYR A 4 -2.02 10.94 5.83
CA TYR A 4 -2.15 9.49 5.84
C TYR A 4 -3.01 8.99 7.01
N HIS A 5 -2.75 9.47 8.23
CA HIS A 5 -3.52 9.03 9.40
C HIS A 5 -4.98 9.51 9.33
N THR A 6 -5.21 10.73 8.84
CA THR A 6 -6.56 11.28 8.64
C THR A 6 -7.36 10.49 7.62
N VAL A 7 -6.76 10.16 6.46
CA VAL A 7 -7.44 9.39 5.40
C VAL A 7 -7.60 7.92 5.78
N LYS A 8 -6.58 7.31 6.41
CA LYS A 8 -6.64 5.93 6.89
C LYS A 8 -7.77 5.73 7.89
N GLY A 9 -7.88 6.60 8.90
CA GLY A 9 -8.81 6.40 10.01
C GLY A 9 -8.72 4.97 10.57
N ASP A 10 -9.85 4.27 10.59
CA ASP A 10 -9.99 2.91 11.09
C ASP A 10 -9.71 1.81 10.04
N LEU A 11 -9.36 2.19 8.81
CA LEU A 11 -9.01 1.24 7.75
C LEU A 11 -7.63 0.63 8.01
N LYS A 12 -7.43 -0.56 7.45
CA LYS A 12 -6.13 -1.24 7.42
C LYS A 12 -5.34 -0.84 6.17
N ASP A 13 -4.02 -0.87 6.25
CA ASP A 13 -3.10 -0.58 5.14
C ASP A 13 -2.45 -1.89 4.68
N SER A 14 -2.67 -2.28 3.42
CA SER A 14 -2.19 -3.55 2.86
C SER A 14 -0.67 -3.72 2.92
N PHE A 15 0.08 -2.61 2.80
CA PHE A 15 1.53 -2.66 2.90
C PHE A 15 1.96 -2.97 4.33
N THR A 16 1.30 -2.38 5.33
CA THR A 16 1.63 -2.63 6.74
C THR A 16 1.26 -4.05 7.14
N GLU A 17 0.18 -4.59 6.58
CA GLU A 17 -0.36 -5.91 6.96
C GLU A 17 0.28 -7.07 6.18
N SER A 18 0.74 -6.84 4.94
CA SER A 18 1.24 -7.91 4.06
C SER A 18 2.42 -7.55 3.16
N GLY A 19 2.97 -6.34 3.28
CA GLY A 19 4.13 -5.88 2.53
C GLY A 19 5.47 -6.26 3.18
N LYS A 20 6.57 -5.98 2.46
CA LYS A 20 7.94 -6.17 2.94
C LYS A 20 8.82 -4.97 2.55
N GLY A 21 9.83 -4.68 3.35
CA GLY A 21 10.79 -3.61 3.07
C GLY A 21 10.19 -2.21 3.25
N THR A 22 10.45 -1.30 2.31
CA THR A 22 10.11 0.13 2.43
C THR A 22 9.03 0.62 1.46
N ALA A 23 8.52 -0.24 0.57
CA ALA A 23 7.52 0.04 -0.47
C ALA A 23 7.62 1.44 -1.09
N ASN A 24 8.77 1.74 -1.71
CA ASN A 24 8.91 2.94 -2.52
C ASN A 24 7.99 2.87 -3.73
N THR A 25 7.01 3.76 -3.82
CA THR A 25 6.07 3.81 -4.95
C THR A 25 6.33 4.99 -5.87
N TYR A 26 7.10 5.99 -5.42
CA TYR A 26 7.54 7.07 -6.29
C TYR A 26 8.76 6.65 -7.13
N ASN A 27 8.66 6.79 -8.45
CA ASN A 27 9.67 6.45 -9.44
C ASN A 27 10.42 7.71 -9.93
N GLY A 28 10.93 8.51 -8.99
CA GLY A 28 11.69 9.73 -9.29
C GLY A 28 12.95 9.89 -8.44
N LYS A 29 13.66 11.01 -8.62
CA LYS A 29 14.99 11.27 -8.00
C LYS A 29 14.96 11.71 -6.53
N LEU A 30 13.77 11.85 -5.95
CA LEU A 30 13.61 12.27 -4.55
C LEU A 30 13.88 11.07 -3.60
N PRO A 31 13.97 11.28 -2.28
CA PRO A 31 14.05 10.16 -1.34
C PRO A 31 12.93 9.14 -1.58
N SER A 32 13.18 7.89 -1.25
CA SER A 32 12.19 6.82 -1.43
C SER A 32 10.90 7.16 -0.68
N PHE A 33 9.82 7.40 -1.43
CA PHE A 33 8.52 7.79 -0.91
C PHE A 33 7.48 6.73 -1.24
N ARG A 34 6.65 6.43 -0.25
CA ARG A 34 5.40 5.68 -0.42
C ARG A 34 4.25 6.66 -0.43
N ILE A 35 3.71 6.93 -1.60
CA ILE A 35 2.60 7.87 -1.80
C ILE A 35 1.33 7.20 -2.34
N ASP A 36 1.41 5.90 -2.61
CA ASP A 36 0.30 5.07 -3.07
C ASP A 36 -0.09 4.08 -1.97
N TYR A 37 -1.39 3.92 -1.72
CA TYR A 37 -1.93 3.16 -0.60
C TYR A 37 -3.16 2.34 -1.04
N ILE A 38 -3.24 1.08 -0.60
CA ILE A 38 -4.48 0.31 -0.64
C ILE A 38 -4.99 0.19 0.79
N LEU A 39 -6.05 0.95 1.08
CA LEU A 39 -6.71 0.99 2.38
C LEU A 39 -8.00 0.17 2.33
N TYR A 40 -8.23 -0.69 3.33
CA TYR A 40 -9.35 -1.62 3.30
C TYR A 40 -10.03 -1.78 4.66
N SER A 41 -11.30 -2.17 4.63
CA SER A 41 -12.10 -2.39 5.84
C SER A 41 -11.55 -3.56 6.67
N PRO A 42 -11.62 -3.53 8.02
CA PRO A 42 -11.28 -4.67 8.87
C PRO A 42 -12.06 -5.97 8.59
N ARG A 43 -13.11 -5.91 7.76
CA ARG A 43 -13.84 -7.09 7.25
C ARG A 43 -13.05 -7.92 6.24
N PHE A 44 -11.86 -7.48 5.84
CA PHE A 44 -10.96 -8.20 4.96
C PHE A 44 -9.59 -8.41 5.62
N THR A 45 -8.82 -9.31 5.05
CA THR A 45 -7.38 -9.48 5.28
C THR A 45 -6.65 -9.29 3.96
N SER A 46 -5.47 -8.66 3.98
CA SER A 46 -4.63 -8.53 2.79
C SER A 46 -3.56 -9.61 2.73
N TYR A 47 -3.17 -9.97 1.52
CA TYR A 47 -2.05 -10.86 1.24
C TYR A 47 -1.30 -10.39 -0.01
N ASN A 48 -0.07 -10.86 -0.18
CA ASN A 48 0.78 -10.63 -1.35
C ASN A 48 0.82 -9.16 -1.81
N PHE A 49 1.09 -8.23 -0.88
CA PHE A 49 1.30 -6.85 -1.29
C PHE A 49 2.60 -6.73 -2.07
N GLU A 50 2.52 -6.19 -3.28
CA GLU A 50 3.65 -6.02 -4.19
C GLU A 50 3.74 -4.58 -4.68
N VAL A 51 4.97 -4.13 -4.91
CA VAL A 51 5.28 -2.94 -5.69
C VAL A 51 5.96 -3.43 -6.95
N SER A 52 5.32 -3.23 -8.09
CA SER A 52 5.84 -3.71 -9.36
C SER A 52 6.78 -2.70 -9.99
N SER A 53 7.94 -3.14 -10.47
CA SER A 53 9.01 -2.30 -11.03
C SER A 53 8.75 -1.83 -12.47
N LEU A 54 7.48 -1.79 -12.89
CA LEU A 54 7.07 -1.33 -14.22
C LEU A 54 7.33 0.17 -14.36
N ASN A 55 8.13 0.54 -15.36
CA ASN A 55 8.57 1.92 -15.60
C ASN A 55 7.74 2.59 -16.71
N HIS A 56 6.45 2.75 -16.45
CA HIS A 56 5.50 3.39 -17.38
C HIS A 56 4.91 4.70 -16.83
N SER A 57 5.27 5.06 -15.61
CA SER A 57 4.79 6.23 -14.88
C SER A 57 5.88 6.70 -13.90
N ASP A 58 5.72 7.90 -13.37
CA ASP A 58 6.46 8.39 -12.20
C ASP A 58 5.98 7.73 -10.89
N HIS A 59 5.02 6.80 -10.97
CA HIS A 59 4.60 5.91 -9.90
C HIS A 59 4.77 4.44 -10.28
N PHE A 60 5.35 3.65 -9.37
CA PHE A 60 5.31 2.19 -9.43
C PHE A 60 3.93 1.68 -9.00
N PRO A 61 3.28 0.84 -9.81
CA PRO A 61 1.98 0.28 -9.44
C PRO A 61 2.09 -0.64 -8.22
N ILE A 62 1.06 -0.58 -7.39
CA ILE A 62 0.91 -1.45 -6.21
C ILE A 62 -0.30 -2.36 -6.36
N SER A 63 -0.21 -3.55 -5.79
CA SER A 63 -1.29 -4.53 -5.77
C SER A 63 -1.28 -5.32 -4.47
N CYS A 64 -2.44 -5.85 -4.10
CA CYS A 64 -2.56 -6.90 -3.08
C CYS A 64 -3.82 -7.73 -3.33
N ASP A 65 -3.84 -8.92 -2.77
CA ASP A 65 -5.04 -9.75 -2.70
C ASP A 65 -5.83 -9.43 -1.43
N LEU A 66 -7.16 -9.39 -1.54
CA LEU A 66 -8.06 -9.21 -0.40
C LEU A 66 -8.97 -10.42 -0.23
N PHE A 67 -9.02 -10.95 0.98
CA PHE A 67 -9.89 -12.04 1.38
C PHE A 67 -10.85 -11.56 2.46
N PRO A 68 -12.09 -12.07 2.54
CA PRO A 68 -12.93 -11.84 3.70
C PRO A 68 -12.18 -12.29 4.97
N ALA A 69 -12.17 -11.44 6.00
CA ALA A 69 -11.65 -11.84 7.29
C ALA A 69 -12.52 -12.99 7.81
N GLY A 70 -11.89 -14.08 8.23
CA GLY A 70 -12.58 -15.16 8.92
C GLY A 70 -13.32 -14.62 10.14
N LYS A 71 -14.43 -15.27 10.52
CA LYS A 71 -15.02 -15.04 11.84
C LYS A 71 -14.03 -15.44 12.93
#